data_AF-A0A9X2SRS5-F1
#
_entry.id   AF-A0A9X2SRS5-F1
#
_cell.length_a   1.000
_cell.length_b   1.000
_cell.length_c   1.000
_cell.angle_alpha   90.00
_cell.angle_beta   90.00
_cell.angle_gamma   90.00
#
_symmetry.space_group_name_H-M   'P 1'
#
loop_
_entity.id
_entity.type
_entity.pdbx_description
1 polymer ?
#
loop_
_entity_poly.entity_id
_entity_poly.type
_entity_poly.pdbx_seq_one_letter_code
_entity_poly.pdbx_strand_id
1 'polypeptide(L)'
;MAGLVGVGATLVAGGLGSAAASAIAAPAAGDAGDLEILNYALTLEYLESDFYAMGLTKNLVSGRELELITEIADHESAHVTAVTTLIKQLGGTPVAKPAIKYPTETFADKAGFLKSASTFEEVGVTAYHGQVGLIKSADVLKAGASIAGVESRHAAVLASLMGGEPFPAPIEKQRTKDEVLAIVKPFLS
;
A
#
# COMPACT_ATOMS: atom_id res chain seq x y z
N MET A 1 -24.03 42.13 33.80
CA MET A 1 -24.87 41.88 32.61
C MET A 1 -25.18 40.39 32.63
N ALA A 2 -26.35 39.97 33.13
CA ALA A 2 -27.61 39.80 32.38
C ALA A 2 -27.43 38.84 31.19
N GLY A 3 -28.18 37.74 31.00
CA GLY A 3 -29.33 37.10 31.63
C GLY A 3 -29.56 35.76 30.89
N LEU A 4 -29.94 34.66 31.55
CA LEU A 4 -31.30 34.12 31.68
C LEU A 4 -31.97 33.63 30.36
N VAL A 5 -32.11 32.29 30.28
CA VAL A 5 -33.24 31.45 29.78
C VAL A 5 -33.86 31.70 28.40
N GLY A 6 -34.03 30.61 27.65
CA GLY A 6 -35.04 30.51 26.59
C GLY A 6 -35.21 29.10 26.04
N VAL A 7 -35.97 28.24 26.73
CA VAL A 7 -36.56 27.03 26.13
C VAL A 7 -37.72 27.47 25.25
N GLY A 8 -37.65 27.18 23.95
CA GLY A 8 -38.73 27.42 23.00
C GLY A 8 -38.97 26.19 22.15
N ALA A 9 -39.91 25.35 22.59
CA ALA A 9 -40.53 24.35 21.73
C ALA A 9 -41.62 25.03 20.90
N THR A 10 -41.47 25.04 19.59
CA THR A 10 -42.56 25.32 18.65
C THR A 10 -42.71 24.15 17.71
N LEU A 11 -43.81 23.41 17.89
CA LEU A 11 -44.35 22.46 16.94
C LEU A 11 -44.86 23.22 15.72
N VAL A 12 -44.38 22.88 14.53
CA VAL A 12 -45.06 23.17 13.26
C VAL A 12 -45.41 21.83 12.63
N ALA A 13 -46.70 21.52 12.60
CA ALA A 13 -47.27 20.45 11.80
C ALA A 13 -47.45 20.97 10.36
N GLY A 14 -46.98 20.22 9.36
CA GLY A 14 -47.33 20.45 7.96
C GLY A 14 -46.25 20.08 6.97
N GLY A 15 -46.33 18.86 6.42
CA GLY A 15 -45.58 18.44 5.24
C GLY A 15 -45.05 17.02 5.36
N LEU A 16 -45.73 16.05 4.73
CA LEU A 16 -45.12 14.78 4.34
C LEU A 16 -44.06 15.07 3.27
N GLY A 17 -42.91 15.59 3.68
CA GLY A 17 -41.72 15.63 2.87
C GLY A 17 -41.02 14.30 3.03
N SER A 18 -41.10 13.44 2.02
CA SER A 18 -40.29 12.22 1.93
C SER A 18 -38.84 12.59 2.20
N ALA A 19 -38.31 12.17 3.35
CA ALA A 19 -36.88 12.15 3.58
C ALA A 19 -36.32 11.13 2.59
N ALA A 20 -35.92 11.59 1.40
CA ALA A 20 -35.06 10.84 0.53
C ALA A 20 -33.77 10.65 1.33
N ALA A 21 -33.64 9.49 1.98
CA ALA A 21 -32.35 9.01 2.43
C ALA A 21 -31.41 9.17 1.22
N SER A 22 -30.39 10.01 1.36
CA SER A 22 -29.30 10.02 0.40
C SER A 22 -28.76 8.61 0.39
N ALA A 23 -29.14 7.82 -0.62
CA ALA A 23 -28.48 6.58 -0.91
C ALA A 23 -27.03 6.97 -1.11
N ILE A 24 -26.15 6.49 -0.24
CA ILE A 24 -24.73 6.54 -0.46
C ILE A 24 -24.56 5.75 -1.76
N ALA A 25 -24.36 6.47 -2.87
CA ALA A 25 -24.22 5.84 -4.17
C ALA A 25 -23.12 4.81 -4.03
N ALA A 26 -23.42 3.56 -4.43
CA ALA A 26 -22.37 2.56 -4.54
C ALA A 26 -21.26 3.15 -5.41
N PRO A 27 -19.98 2.97 -5.03
CA PRO A 27 -18.89 3.45 -5.86
C PRO A 27 -19.09 2.96 -7.30
N ALA A 28 -18.87 3.86 -8.26
CA ALA A 28 -18.93 3.49 -9.66
C ALA A 28 -17.94 2.35 -9.91
N ALA A 29 -18.32 1.37 -10.73
CA ALA A 29 -17.41 0.30 -11.12
C ALA A 29 -16.11 0.89 -11.67
N GLY A 30 -14.98 0.32 -11.26
CA GLY A 30 -13.67 0.82 -11.66
C GLY A 30 -13.44 0.68 -13.17
N ASP A 31 -12.70 1.62 -13.76
CA ASP A 31 -12.20 1.48 -15.13
C ASP A 31 -11.29 0.24 -15.20
N ALA A 32 -11.36 -0.50 -16.31
CA ALA A 32 -10.58 -1.73 -16.46
C ALA A 32 -9.08 -1.50 -16.27
N GLY A 33 -8.55 -0.35 -16.71
CA GLY A 33 -7.14 0.01 -16.51
C GLY A 33 -6.78 0.23 -15.05
N ASP A 34 -7.64 0.88 -14.27
CA ASP A 34 -7.41 1.09 -12.84
C ASP A 34 -7.43 -0.25 -12.06
N LEU A 35 -8.34 -1.16 -12.42
CA LEU A 35 -8.40 -2.51 -11.84
C LEU A 35 -7.15 -3.34 -12.19
N GLU A 36 -6.61 -3.19 -13.40
CA GLU A 36 -5.35 -3.81 -13.80
C GLU A 36 -4.15 -3.24 -13.04
N ILE A 37 -4.13 -1.92 -12.80
CA ILE A 37 -3.10 -1.26 -11.98
C ILE A 37 -3.16 -1.75 -10.54
N LEU A 38 -4.35 -1.84 -9.94
CA LEU A 38 -4.52 -2.35 -8.58
C LEU A 38 -4.11 -3.82 -8.45
N ASN A 39 -4.47 -4.67 -9.40
CA ASN A 39 -4.06 -6.08 -9.37
C ASN A 39 -2.56 -6.26 -9.59
N TYR A 40 -1.95 -5.39 -10.39
CA TYR A 40 -0.50 -5.32 -10.51
C TYR A 40 0.14 -4.93 -9.18
N ALA A 41 -0.30 -3.85 -8.54
CA ALA A 41 0.17 -3.45 -7.22
C ALA A 41 0.01 -4.59 -6.20
N LEU A 42 -1.18 -5.20 -6.12
CA LEU A 42 -1.46 -6.33 -5.21
C LEU A 42 -0.50 -7.51 -5.37
N THR A 43 0.00 -7.76 -6.58
CA THR A 43 1.01 -8.81 -6.82
C THR A 43 2.34 -8.48 -6.14
N LEU A 44 2.74 -7.20 -6.14
CA LEU A 44 3.96 -6.72 -5.47
C LEU A 44 3.78 -6.73 -3.95
N GLU A 45 2.64 -6.24 -3.46
CA GLU A 45 2.31 -6.27 -2.03
C GLU A 45 2.34 -7.70 -1.47
N TYR A 46 1.89 -8.69 -2.25
CA TYR A 46 2.00 -10.09 -1.85
C TYR A 46 3.43 -10.58 -1.75
N LEU A 47 4.34 -10.09 -2.61
CA LEU A 47 5.76 -10.41 -2.56
C LEU A 47 6.40 -9.83 -1.29
N GLU A 48 6.19 -8.55 -1.01
CA GLU A 48 6.74 -7.86 0.16
C GLU A 48 6.19 -8.42 1.47
N SER A 49 4.85 -8.59 1.57
CA SER A 49 4.20 -9.18 2.74
C SER A 49 4.70 -10.60 3.02
N ASP A 50 4.91 -11.43 1.99
CA ASP A 50 5.47 -12.76 2.14
C ASP A 50 6.95 -12.73 2.56
N PHE A 51 7.72 -11.82 1.96
CA PHE A 51 9.15 -11.67 2.22
C PHE A 51 9.42 -11.32 3.68
N TYR A 52 8.73 -10.31 4.22
CA TYR A 52 8.90 -9.92 5.62
C TYR A 52 8.38 -10.96 6.59
N ALA A 53 7.22 -11.57 6.31
CA ALA A 53 6.71 -12.66 7.13
C ALA A 53 7.73 -13.80 7.21
N MET A 54 8.35 -14.18 6.09
CA MET A 54 9.41 -15.19 6.07
C MET A 54 10.67 -14.71 6.79
N GLY A 55 11.12 -13.49 6.54
CA GLY A 55 12.34 -12.90 7.12
C GLY A 55 12.31 -12.84 8.65
N LEU A 56 11.16 -12.49 9.23
CA LEU A 56 10.97 -12.46 10.68
C LEU A 56 11.15 -13.84 11.33
N THR A 57 10.82 -14.93 10.64
CA THR A 57 11.05 -16.31 11.16
C THR A 57 12.53 -16.69 11.23
N LYS A 58 13.41 -15.97 10.51
CA LYS A 58 14.84 -16.29 10.42
C LYS A 58 15.67 -15.73 11.56
N ASN A 59 15.11 -14.84 12.38
CA ASN A 59 15.81 -14.20 13.50
C ASN A 59 17.13 -13.53 13.10
N LEU A 60 17.17 -12.89 11.92
CA LEU A 60 18.38 -12.26 11.35
C LEU A 60 18.65 -10.84 11.87
N VAL A 61 17.65 -10.21 12.49
CA VAL A 61 17.71 -8.84 13.04
C VAL A 61 17.31 -8.85 14.51
N SER A 62 17.75 -7.85 15.28
CA SER A 62 17.46 -7.74 16.71
C SER A 62 17.38 -6.29 17.19
N GLY A 63 16.88 -6.07 18.42
CA GLY A 63 16.74 -4.74 19.00
C GLY A 63 15.94 -3.79 18.11
N ARG A 64 16.48 -2.59 17.87
CA ARG A 64 15.80 -1.57 17.06
C ARG A 64 15.53 -2.00 15.62
N GLU A 65 16.38 -2.86 15.05
CA GLU A 65 16.18 -3.37 13.69
C GLU A 65 14.97 -4.28 13.63
N LEU A 66 14.81 -5.17 14.61
CA LEU A 66 13.65 -6.04 14.69
C LEU A 66 12.36 -5.21 14.85
N GLU A 67 12.35 -4.21 15.73
CA GLU A 67 11.20 -3.31 15.89
C GLU A 67 10.78 -2.65 14.57
N LEU A 68 11.75 -2.09 13.84
CA LEU A 68 11.50 -1.42 12.57
C LEU A 68 11.03 -2.40 11.50
N ILE A 69 11.70 -3.54 11.35
CA ILE A 69 11.33 -4.56 10.36
C ILE A 69 9.96 -5.18 10.66
N THR A 70 9.59 -5.35 11.93
CA THR A 70 8.25 -5.81 12.31
C THR A 70 7.18 -4.79 11.91
N GLU A 71 7.41 -3.49 12.12
CA GLU A 71 6.47 -2.46 11.68
C GLU A 71 6.30 -2.44 10.15
N ILE A 72 7.39 -2.61 9.39
CA ILE A 72 7.32 -2.74 7.92
C ILE A 72 6.48 -3.97 7.55
N ALA A 73 6.73 -5.13 8.16
CA ALA A 73 5.97 -6.34 7.90
C ALA A 73 4.45 -6.16 8.12
N ASP A 74 4.08 -5.42 9.18
CA ASP A 74 2.68 -5.12 9.49
C ASP A 74 2.07 -4.16 8.44
N HIS A 75 2.84 -3.18 7.96
CA HIS A 75 2.42 -2.29 6.88
C HIS A 75 2.18 -3.05 5.57
N GLU A 76 3.07 -3.97 5.17
CA GLU A 76 2.88 -4.74 3.93
C GLU A 76 1.61 -5.60 3.96
N SER A 77 1.32 -6.20 5.12
CA SER A 77 0.06 -6.91 5.33
C SER A 77 -1.16 -5.98 5.23
N ALA A 78 -1.03 -4.75 5.74
CA ALA A 78 -2.08 -3.74 5.65
C ALA A 78 -2.26 -3.22 4.21
N HIS A 79 -1.18 -3.06 3.44
CA HIS A 79 -1.23 -2.69 2.03
C HIS A 79 -1.97 -3.74 1.19
N VAL A 80 -1.61 -5.03 1.34
CA VAL A 80 -2.36 -6.16 0.73
C VAL A 80 -3.86 -6.04 1.03
N THR A 81 -4.22 -5.79 2.29
CA THR A 81 -5.61 -5.66 2.72
C THR A 81 -6.30 -4.46 2.09
N ALA A 82 -5.63 -3.31 2.06
CA ALA A 82 -6.16 -2.06 1.50
C ALA A 82 -6.41 -2.20 -0.01
N VAL A 83 -5.43 -2.70 -0.78
CA VAL A 83 -5.55 -2.88 -2.23
C VAL A 83 -6.61 -3.94 -2.55
N THR A 84 -6.62 -5.08 -1.85
CA THR A 84 -7.65 -6.12 -2.01
C THR A 84 -9.06 -5.58 -1.77
N THR A 85 -9.22 -4.77 -0.73
CA THR A 85 -10.51 -4.17 -0.38
C THR A 85 -10.96 -3.19 -1.45
N LEU A 86 -10.05 -2.33 -1.93
CA LEU A 86 -10.36 -1.36 -2.96
C LEU A 86 -10.75 -2.02 -4.29
N ILE A 87 -10.04 -3.08 -4.71
CA ILE A 87 -10.41 -3.85 -5.90
C ILE A 87 -11.85 -4.37 -5.79
N LYS A 88 -12.22 -4.96 -4.64
CA LYS A 88 -13.57 -5.47 -4.40
C LYS A 88 -14.62 -4.35 -4.40
N GLN A 89 -14.32 -3.22 -3.77
CA GLN A 89 -15.21 -2.06 -3.74
C GLN A 89 -15.50 -1.51 -5.14
N LEU A 90 -14.51 -1.54 -6.03
CA LEU A 90 -14.64 -1.14 -7.43
C LEU A 90 -15.26 -2.22 -8.33
N GLY A 91 -15.73 -3.34 -7.76
CA GLY A 91 -16.37 -4.44 -8.48
C GLY A 91 -15.40 -5.37 -9.21
N GLY A 92 -14.09 -5.24 -8.98
CA GLY A 92 -13.06 -6.11 -9.54
C GLY A 92 -12.86 -7.40 -8.75
N THR A 93 -12.14 -8.34 -9.36
CA THR A 93 -11.66 -9.55 -8.68
C THR A 93 -10.18 -9.38 -8.32
N PRO A 94 -9.82 -9.44 -7.03
CA PRO A 94 -8.41 -9.44 -6.62
C PRO A 94 -7.67 -10.65 -7.16
N VAL A 95 -6.46 -10.44 -7.66
CA VAL A 95 -5.56 -11.48 -8.10
C VAL A 95 -5.23 -12.40 -6.91
N ALA A 96 -5.10 -13.70 -7.17
CA ALA A 96 -4.66 -14.64 -6.15
C ALA A 96 -3.18 -14.39 -5.82
N LYS A 97 -2.80 -14.62 -4.56
CA LYS A 97 -1.39 -14.59 -4.15
C LYS A 97 -0.58 -15.58 -5.00
N PRO A 98 0.48 -15.13 -5.71
CA PRO A 98 1.32 -16.03 -6.51
C PRO A 98 2.15 -16.95 -5.61
N ALA A 99 2.69 -18.03 -6.18
CA ALA A 99 3.68 -18.82 -5.48
C ALA A 99 5.03 -18.07 -5.49
N ILE A 100 5.57 -17.78 -4.31
CA ILE A 100 6.77 -16.97 -4.17
C ILE A 100 7.95 -17.85 -3.74
N LYS A 101 9.11 -17.61 -4.35
CA LYS A 101 10.36 -18.31 -4.03
C LYS A 101 11.49 -17.30 -3.94
N TYR A 102 12.37 -17.51 -2.97
CA TYR A 102 13.54 -16.67 -2.80
C TYR A 102 14.81 -17.46 -3.10
N PRO A 103 15.80 -16.84 -3.74
CA PRO A 103 17.16 -17.35 -3.75
C PRO A 103 17.67 -17.61 -2.32
N THR A 104 18.56 -18.59 -2.15
CA THR A 104 19.04 -19.00 -0.82
C THR A 104 19.74 -17.86 -0.08
N GLU A 105 20.46 -17.01 -0.81
CA GLU A 105 21.19 -15.87 -0.27
C GLU A 105 20.28 -14.82 0.39
N THR A 106 19.01 -14.74 0.01
CA THR A 106 18.04 -13.76 0.54
C THR A 106 17.90 -13.85 2.05
N PHE A 107 18.02 -15.06 2.62
CA PHE A 107 17.87 -15.30 4.05
C PHE A 107 19.08 -16.00 4.67
N ALA A 108 20.23 -15.99 3.99
CA ALA A 108 21.44 -16.64 4.47
C ALA A 108 22.03 -15.91 5.69
N ASP A 109 21.98 -14.58 5.67
CA ASP A 109 22.43 -13.71 6.76
C ASP A 109 21.66 -12.38 6.74
N LYS A 110 21.94 -11.53 7.75
CA LYS A 110 21.35 -10.20 7.88
C LYS A 110 21.59 -9.31 6.66
N ALA A 111 22.78 -9.39 6.05
CA ALA A 111 23.13 -8.53 4.93
C ALA A 111 22.34 -8.90 3.67
N GLY A 112 22.18 -10.20 3.40
CA GLY A 112 21.31 -10.72 2.35
C GLY A 112 19.86 -10.28 2.56
N PHE A 113 19.35 -10.40 3.78
CA PHE A 113 17.98 -9.98 4.12
C PHE A 113 17.77 -8.49 3.91
N LEU A 114 18.59 -7.62 4.52
CA LEU A 114 18.43 -6.16 4.39
C LEU A 114 18.63 -5.67 2.95
N LYS A 115 19.53 -6.30 2.19
CA LYS A 115 19.73 -5.97 0.77
C LYS A 115 18.51 -6.31 -0.08
N SER A 116 17.91 -7.49 0.14
CA SER A 116 16.68 -7.88 -0.56
C SER A 116 15.51 -7.00 -0.14
N ALA A 117 15.37 -6.70 1.15
CA ALA A 117 14.37 -5.76 1.67
C ALA A 117 14.48 -4.41 0.97
N SER A 118 15.68 -3.80 0.97
CA SER A 118 15.91 -2.51 0.31
C SER A 118 15.63 -2.58 -1.19
N THR A 119 15.88 -3.72 -1.85
CA THR A 119 15.55 -3.89 -3.27
C THR A 119 14.04 -3.90 -3.50
N PHE A 120 13.27 -4.57 -2.64
CA PHE A 120 11.82 -4.64 -2.77
C PHE A 120 11.16 -3.28 -2.52
N GLU A 121 11.47 -2.60 -1.41
CA GLU A 121 10.90 -1.26 -1.15
C GLU A 121 11.19 -0.27 -2.29
N GLU A 122 12.43 -0.26 -2.82
CA GLU A 122 12.80 0.59 -3.95
C GLU A 122 12.04 0.21 -5.24
N VAL A 123 11.71 -1.07 -5.40
CA VAL A 123 10.83 -1.52 -6.48
C VAL A 123 9.40 -1.05 -6.23
N GLY A 124 8.85 -1.22 -5.03
CA GLY A 124 7.53 -0.77 -4.59
C GLY A 124 7.32 0.72 -4.86
N VAL A 125 8.25 1.57 -4.37
CA VAL A 125 8.27 3.03 -4.64
C VAL A 125 8.16 3.30 -6.14
N THR A 126 9.10 2.77 -6.93
CA THR A 126 9.12 3.08 -8.38
C THR A 126 7.95 2.47 -9.16
N ALA A 127 7.35 1.38 -8.66
CA ALA A 127 6.18 0.75 -9.24
C ALA A 127 4.95 1.63 -9.07
N TYR A 128 4.66 2.09 -7.84
CA TYR A 128 3.56 3.02 -7.61
C TYR A 128 3.73 4.31 -8.40
N HIS A 129 4.90 4.95 -8.31
CA HIS A 129 5.19 6.19 -9.04
C HIS A 129 5.05 6.01 -10.57
N GLY A 130 5.41 4.85 -11.11
CA GLY A 130 5.25 4.54 -12.53
C GLY A 130 3.81 4.39 -13.01
N GLN A 131 2.85 4.14 -12.12
CA GLN A 131 1.43 4.01 -12.49
C GLN A 131 0.63 5.30 -12.25
N VAL A 132 1.12 6.26 -11.46
CA VAL A 132 0.38 7.48 -11.08
C VAL A 132 -0.25 8.19 -12.27
N GLY A 133 0.50 8.36 -13.37
CA GLY A 133 0.02 9.06 -14.57
C GLY A 133 -1.01 8.29 -15.41
N LEU A 134 -1.23 7.01 -15.12
CA LEU A 134 -2.15 6.13 -15.84
C LEU A 134 -3.48 5.94 -15.09
N ILE A 135 -3.53 6.28 -13.80
CA ILE A 135 -4.72 6.14 -12.97
C ILE A 135 -5.76 7.19 -13.34
N LYS A 136 -7.00 6.75 -13.55
CA LYS A 136 -8.14 7.65 -13.86
C LYS A 136 -9.01 7.93 -12.64
N SER A 137 -9.20 6.94 -11.78
CA SER A 137 -10.00 7.06 -10.57
C SER A 137 -9.27 7.84 -9.48
N ALA A 138 -9.93 8.88 -8.96
CA ALA A 138 -9.42 9.64 -7.83
C ALA A 138 -9.23 8.77 -6.56
N ASP A 139 -10.08 7.76 -6.36
CA ASP A 139 -9.98 6.85 -5.22
C ASP A 139 -8.74 5.95 -5.33
N VAL A 140 -8.47 5.46 -6.55
CA VAL A 140 -7.26 4.66 -6.84
C VAL A 140 -6.01 5.51 -6.72
N LEU A 141 -6.05 6.74 -7.23
CA LEU A 141 -4.93 7.68 -7.13
C LEU A 141 -4.63 8.01 -5.66
N LYS A 142 -5.65 8.25 -4.85
CA LYS A 142 -5.51 8.52 -3.41
C LYS A 142 -4.90 7.33 -2.68
N ALA A 143 -5.37 6.12 -2.96
CA ALA A 143 -4.83 4.91 -2.35
C ALA A 143 -3.36 4.68 -2.77
N GLY A 144 -3.07 4.73 -4.08
CA GLY A 144 -1.72 4.54 -4.60
C GLY A 144 -0.73 5.60 -4.09
N ALA A 145 -1.12 6.88 -4.06
CA ALA A 145 -0.26 7.93 -3.53
C ALA A 145 -0.01 7.78 -2.01
N SER A 146 -0.99 7.28 -1.26
CA SER A 146 -0.84 7.01 0.16
C SER A 146 0.17 5.88 0.41
N ILE A 147 0.06 4.77 -0.33
CA ILE A 147 0.96 3.62 -0.17
C ILE A 147 2.37 4.00 -0.63
N ALA A 148 2.52 4.61 -1.80
CA ALA A 148 3.82 5.07 -2.31
C ALA A 148 4.62 5.93 -1.29
N GLY A 149 3.92 6.79 -0.55
CA GLY A 149 4.53 7.61 0.50
C GLY A 149 4.99 6.81 1.74
N VAL A 150 4.36 5.66 2.02
CA VAL A 150 4.77 4.73 3.07
C VAL A 150 5.96 3.88 2.58
N GLU A 151 5.90 3.31 1.38
CA GLU A 151 7.01 2.60 0.71
C GLU A 151 8.30 3.43 0.74
N SER A 152 8.19 4.73 0.44
CA SER A 152 9.35 5.64 0.45
C SER A 152 9.98 5.78 1.84
N ARG A 153 9.17 5.69 2.91
CA ARG A 153 9.68 5.71 4.29
C ARG A 153 10.34 4.40 4.66
N HIS A 154 9.79 3.28 4.20
CA HIS A 154 10.39 1.96 4.39
C HIS A 154 11.75 1.87 3.70
N ALA A 155 11.85 2.30 2.44
CA ALA A 155 13.11 2.40 1.69
C ALA A 155 14.14 3.25 2.44
N ALA A 156 13.76 4.44 2.93
CA ALA A 156 14.63 5.32 3.70
C ALA A 156 15.11 4.70 5.03
N VAL A 157 14.22 3.98 5.73
CA VAL A 157 14.57 3.26 6.97
C VAL A 157 15.58 2.15 6.68
N LEU A 158 15.35 1.33 5.64
CA LEU A 158 16.27 0.25 5.28
C LEU A 158 17.62 0.78 4.82
N ALA A 159 17.64 1.85 4.01
CA ALA A 159 18.87 2.53 3.63
C ALA A 159 19.66 2.95 4.89
N SER A 160 18.99 3.53 5.89
CA SER A 160 19.61 3.90 7.16
C SER A 160 20.16 2.69 7.93
N LEU A 161 19.40 1.58 8.01
CA LEU A 161 19.84 0.35 8.66
C LEU A 161 21.08 -0.28 7.98
N MET A 162 21.22 -0.07 6.67
CA MET A 162 22.35 -0.52 5.88
C MET A 162 23.55 0.45 5.89
N GLY A 163 23.43 1.60 6.57
CA GLY A 163 24.44 2.66 6.58
C GLY A 163 24.55 3.44 5.26
N GLY A 164 23.50 3.38 4.43
CA GLY A 164 23.38 4.12 3.17
C GLY A 164 22.71 5.49 3.34
N GLU A 165 22.40 6.12 2.20
CA GLU A 165 21.74 7.43 2.14
C GLU A 165 20.22 7.27 2.12
N PRO A 166 19.48 7.72 3.16
CA PRO A 166 18.01 7.58 3.23
C PRO A 166 17.23 8.47 2.27
N PHE A 167 17.85 9.47 1.65
CA PHE A 167 17.21 10.33 0.63
C PHE A 167 18.15 10.51 -0.58
N PRO A 168 18.37 9.45 -1.38
CA PRO A 168 19.42 9.43 -2.40
C PRO A 168 19.15 10.36 -3.59
N ALA A 169 17.92 10.86 -3.75
CA ALA A 169 17.53 11.77 -4.82
C ALA A 169 16.46 12.77 -4.34
N PRO A 170 16.39 13.96 -4.95
CA PRO A 170 15.34 14.94 -4.64
C PRO A 170 13.99 14.63 -5.31
N ILE A 171 13.95 13.67 -6.24
CA ILE A 171 12.76 13.26 -7.01
C ILE A 171 12.82 11.74 -7.18
N GLU A 172 11.71 11.08 -6.86
CA GLU A 172 11.60 9.62 -7.01
C GLU A 172 11.70 9.18 -8.47
N LYS A 173 12.36 8.05 -8.68
CA LYS A 173 12.36 7.39 -9.98
C LYS A 173 11.00 6.74 -10.22
N GLN A 174 10.71 6.49 -11.48
CA GLN A 174 9.55 5.72 -11.89
C GLN A 174 10.00 4.61 -12.84
N ARG A 175 9.37 3.43 -12.72
CA ARG A 175 9.60 2.32 -13.64
C ARG A 175 8.30 1.95 -14.32
N THR A 176 8.40 1.56 -15.58
CA THR A 176 7.29 0.92 -16.28
C THR A 176 6.96 -0.42 -15.63
N LYS A 177 5.72 -0.90 -15.85
CA LYS A 177 5.28 -2.21 -15.37
C LYS A 177 6.23 -3.32 -15.81
N ASP A 178 6.70 -3.27 -17.07
CA ASP A 178 7.61 -4.29 -17.62
C ASP A 178 8.99 -4.29 -16.93
N GLU A 179 9.54 -3.11 -16.63
CA GLU A 179 10.80 -3.00 -15.90
C GLU A 179 10.68 -3.54 -14.47
N VAL A 180 9.58 -3.24 -13.78
CA VAL A 180 9.31 -3.80 -12.44
C VAL A 180 9.14 -5.30 -12.50
N LEU A 181 8.32 -5.80 -13.43
CA LEU A 181 8.08 -7.23 -13.59
C LEU A 181 9.38 -7.96 -13.94
N ALA A 182 10.28 -7.37 -14.72
CA ALA A 182 11.59 -7.96 -14.99
C ALA A 182 12.42 -8.16 -13.72
N ILE A 183 12.30 -7.26 -12.74
CA ILE A 183 13.01 -7.36 -11.44
C ILE A 183 12.38 -8.42 -10.54
N VAL A 184 11.05 -8.48 -10.45
CA VAL A 184 10.37 -9.37 -9.50
C VAL A 184 10.09 -10.77 -10.05
N LYS A 185 10.08 -10.95 -11.37
CA LYS A 185 9.79 -12.25 -12.02
C LYS A 185 10.62 -13.43 -11.52
N PRO A 186 11.93 -13.30 -11.17
CA PRO A 186 12.69 -14.40 -10.59
C PRO A 186 12.11 -14.95 -9.27
N PHE A 187 11.29 -14.16 -8.56
CA PHE A 187 10.68 -14.54 -7.29
C PHE A 187 9.27 -15.12 -7.43
N LEU A 188 8.63 -14.93 -8.58
CA LEU A 188 7.23 -15.30 -8.82
C LEU A 188 7.13 -16.57 -9.67
N SER A 189 6.26 -17.50 -9.29
CA SER A 189 5.99 -18.75 -10.03
C SER A 189 4.52 -19.11 -10.11
#